data_AF-A0A7L2QP47-F1
#
_entry.id   AF-A0A7L2QP47-F1
#
_cell.length_a   1.000
_cell.length_b   1.000
_cell.length_c   1.000
_cell.angle_alpha   90.00
_cell.angle_beta   90.00
_cell.angle_gamma   90.00
#
_symmetry.space_group_name_H-M   'P 1'
#
loop_
_entity.id
_entity.type
_entity.pdbx_description
1 polymer ?
#
loop_
_entity_poly.entity_id
_entity_poly.type
_entity_poly.pdbx_seq_one_letter_code
_entity_poly.pdbx_strand_id
1 'polypeptide(L)'
;MEPLSWMLGTWLSDPPGDGTFPTMKPFQYLEEVHISHVGQPMLNFSFNAFHPDTRKPMHRECGFIRLKPDTNKVAFISAQNTG
;
A
#
# COMPACT_ATOMS: atom_id res chain seq x y z
N MET A 1 16.76 -0.93 8.38
CA MET A 1 15.29 -1.06 8.50
C MET A 1 14.71 -0.11 9.53
N GLU A 2 15.41 0.16 10.64
CA GLU A 2 14.96 1.05 11.72
C GLU A 2 14.23 2.33 11.24
N PRO A 3 14.71 3.08 10.21
CA PRO A 3 14.05 4.33 9.79
C PRO A 3 12.64 4.16 9.20
N LEU A 4 12.28 2.96 8.74
CA LEU A 4 10.96 2.64 8.18
C LEU A 4 10.22 1.56 8.99
N SER A 5 10.75 1.18 10.15
CA SER A 5 10.18 0.11 10.97
C SER A 5 8.76 0.41 11.45
N TRP A 6 8.42 1.70 11.60
CA TRP A 6 7.08 2.18 11.95
C TRP A 6 6.00 1.83 10.93
N MET A 7 6.36 1.48 9.68
CA MET A 7 5.41 1.06 8.65
C MET A 7 5.03 -0.43 8.75
N LEU A 8 5.81 -1.24 9.48
CA LEU A 8 5.61 -2.68 9.54
C LEU A 8 4.28 -3.03 10.20
N GLY A 9 3.53 -3.93 9.58
CA GLY A 9 2.28 -4.42 10.12
C GLY A 9 1.26 -4.78 9.05
N THR A 10 0.10 -5.21 9.55
CA THR A 10 -1.13 -5.30 8.76
C THR A 10 -2.00 -4.12 9.17
N TRP A 11 -2.43 -3.35 8.17
CA TRP A 11 -3.22 -2.15 8.35
C TRP A 11 -4.53 -2.31 7.59
N LEU A 12 -5.60 -1.81 8.19
CA LEU A 12 -6.93 -1.80 7.60
C LEU A 12 -7.41 -0.35 7.55
N SER A 13 -8.07 0.02 6.48
CA SER A 13 -8.74 1.32 6.38
C SER A 13 -9.85 1.43 7.43
N ASP A 14 -9.72 2.37 8.36
CA ASP A 14 -10.78 2.76 9.29
C ASP A 14 -10.68 4.27 9.58
N PRO A 15 -11.59 5.12 9.04
CA PRO A 15 -12.73 4.78 8.18
C PRO A 15 -12.31 4.28 6.77
N PRO A 16 -13.27 3.86 5.90
CA PRO A 16 -12.98 3.56 4.49
C PRO A 16 -12.25 4.71 3.77
N GLY A 17 -11.41 4.38 2.80
CA GLY A 17 -10.69 5.36 1.99
C GLY A 17 -11.60 6.08 1.00
N ASP A 18 -11.34 7.37 0.78
CA ASP A 18 -12.10 8.21 -0.16
C ASP A 18 -11.33 8.37 -1.49
N GLY A 19 -11.95 7.93 -2.59
CA GLY A 19 -11.43 8.09 -3.94
C GLY A 19 -12.14 9.22 -4.67
N THR A 20 -11.38 10.21 -5.16
CA THR A 20 -11.92 11.34 -5.93
C THR A 20 -11.01 11.69 -7.11
N PHE A 21 -11.61 12.08 -8.24
CA PHE A 21 -10.89 12.63 -9.38
C PHE A 21 -11.86 13.44 -10.26
N PRO A 22 -11.45 14.53 -10.95
CA PRO A 22 -12.39 15.47 -11.60
C PRO A 22 -13.36 14.87 -12.62
N THR A 23 -13.02 13.74 -13.26
CA THR A 23 -13.82 13.10 -14.30
C THR A 23 -14.68 11.94 -13.79
N MET A 24 -14.71 11.68 -12.48
CA MET A 24 -15.45 10.57 -11.88
C MET A 24 -16.19 10.99 -10.62
N LYS A 25 -17.24 10.24 -10.28
CA LYS A 25 -17.97 10.44 -9.02
C LYS A 25 -17.08 10.02 -7.84
N PRO A 26 -17.09 10.76 -6.71
CA PRO A 26 -16.49 10.29 -5.46
C PRO A 26 -17.01 8.90 -5.09
N PHE A 27 -16.13 8.07 -4.55
CA PHE A 27 -16.47 6.72 -4.09
C PHE A 27 -15.63 6.37 -2.87
N GLN A 28 -16.06 5.33 -2.15
CA GLN A 28 -15.30 4.78 -1.02
C GLN A 28 -14.79 3.39 -1.34
N TYR A 29 -13.68 3.01 -0.72
CA TYR A 29 -13.10 1.66 -0.80
C TYR A 29 -12.54 1.24 0.55
N LEU A 30 -12.55 -0.06 0.81
CA LEU A 30 -11.78 -0.64 1.91
C LEU A 30 -10.40 -0.98 1.41
N GLU A 31 -9.39 -0.88 2.26
CA GLU A 31 -8.04 -1.26 1.92
C GLU A 31 -7.41 -2.10 3.02
N GLU A 32 -6.79 -3.21 2.62
CA GLU A 32 -5.92 -4.01 3.45
C GLU A 32 -4.49 -3.86 2.94
N VAL A 33 -3.62 -3.38 3.83
CA VAL A 33 -2.22 -3.11 3.57
C VAL A 33 -1.37 -4.04 4.42
N HIS A 34 -0.53 -4.84 3.78
CA HIS A 34 0.44 -5.69 4.45
C HIS A 34 1.87 -5.22 4.13
N ILE A 35 2.60 -4.78 5.15
CA ILE A 35 3.99 -4.32 5.04
C ILE A 35 4.88 -5.19 5.93
N SER A 36 5.86 -5.85 5.32
CA SER A 36 6.71 -6.85 5.97
C SER A 36 8.16 -6.74 5.51
N HIS A 37 9.05 -7.54 6.10
CA HIS A 37 10.42 -7.71 5.60
C HIS A 37 10.90 -9.15 5.85
N VAL A 38 11.89 -9.58 5.08
CA VAL A 38 12.54 -10.90 5.21
C VAL A 38 14.01 -10.79 5.61
N GLY A 39 14.38 -9.65 6.21
CA GLY A 39 15.75 -9.34 6.67
C GLY A 39 16.64 -8.60 5.65
N GLN A 40 16.19 -8.47 4.40
CA GLN A 40 16.84 -7.63 3.38
C GLN A 40 16.67 -6.13 3.71
N PRO A 41 17.50 -5.22 3.16
CA PRO A 41 17.41 -3.78 3.39
C PRO A 41 16.26 -3.11 2.60
N MET A 42 15.07 -3.72 2.68
CA MET A 42 13.84 -3.25 2.04
C MET A 42 12.61 -3.79 2.77
N LEU A 43 11.48 -3.11 2.56
CA LEU A 43 10.16 -3.59 2.91
C LEU A 43 9.50 -4.22 1.69
N ASN A 44 8.75 -5.29 1.92
CA ASN A 44 7.79 -5.85 0.97
C ASN A 44 6.42 -5.24 1.30
N PHE A 45 5.65 -4.83 0.30
CA PHE A 45 4.29 -4.35 0.51
C PHE A 45 3.27 -5.04 -0.40
N SER A 46 2.03 -5.09 0.06
CA SER A 46 0.85 -5.39 -0.76
C SER A 46 -0.31 -4.53 -0.29
N PHE A 47 -0.88 -3.73 -1.18
CA PHE A 47 -2.05 -2.90 -0.93
C PHE A 47 -3.22 -3.45 -1.76
N ASN A 48 -4.30 -3.80 -1.09
CA ASN A 48 -5.43 -4.49 -1.71
C ASN A 48 -6.73 -3.75 -1.37
N ALA A 49 -7.34 -3.15 -2.38
CA ALA A 49 -8.60 -2.45 -2.26
C ALA A 49 -9.80 -3.38 -2.53
N PHE A 50 -10.92 -3.09 -1.85
CA PHE A 50 -12.18 -3.81 -1.97
C PHE A 50 -13.37 -2.85 -1.97
N HIS A 51 -14.45 -3.24 -2.64
CA HIS A 51 -15.71 -2.53 -2.55
C HIS A 51 -16.27 -2.58 -1.11
N PRO A 52 -16.73 -1.45 -0.52
CA PRO A 52 -17.15 -1.41 0.89
C PRO A 52 -18.28 -2.40 1.24
N ASP A 53 -19.35 -2.41 0.45
CA ASP A 53 -20.51 -3.26 0.74
C ASP A 53 -20.33 -4.72 0.32
N THR A 54 -19.79 -4.94 -0.89
CA THR A 54 -19.75 -6.28 -1.50
C THR A 54 -18.46 -7.04 -1.25
N ARG A 55 -17.44 -6.39 -0.68
CA ARG A 55 -16.08 -6.93 -0.51
C ARG A 55 -15.44 -7.45 -1.81
N LYS A 56 -15.98 -7.10 -2.97
CA LYS A 56 -15.41 -7.47 -4.27
C LYS A 56 -14.02 -6.85 -4.41
N PRO A 57 -12.98 -7.60 -4.83
CA PRO A 57 -11.66 -7.05 -5.09
C PRO A 57 -11.71 -5.94 -6.13
N MET A 58 -10.96 -4.86 -5.90
CA MET A 58 -10.81 -3.71 -6.79
C MET A 58 -9.33 -3.55 -7.19
N HIS A 59 -8.72 -2.39 -6.94
CA HIS A 59 -7.31 -2.14 -7.18
C HIS A 59 -6.41 -3.04 -6.31
N ARG A 60 -5.28 -3.46 -6.86
CA ARG A 60 -4.26 -4.21 -6.14
C ARG A 60 -2.88 -3.77 -6.61
N GLU A 61 -1.98 -3.59 -5.68
CA GLU A 61 -0.58 -3.34 -5.98
C GLU A 61 0.36 -4.01 -4.98
N CYS A 62 1.56 -4.33 -5.45
CA CYS A 62 2.60 -4.90 -4.61
C CYS A 62 3.99 -4.51 -5.11
N GLY A 63 4.98 -4.64 -4.23
CA GLY A 63 6.35 -4.36 -4.57
C GLY A 63 7.24 -4.13 -3.37
N PHE A 64 8.18 -3.21 -3.52
CA PHE A 64 9.26 -3.01 -2.55
C PHE A 64 9.50 -1.54 -2.22
N ILE A 65 9.83 -1.27 -0.96
CA ILE A 65 10.32 0.02 -0.46
C ILE A 65 11.78 -0.16 -0.05
N ARG A 66 12.71 0.44 -0.80
CA ARG A 66 14.16 0.31 -0.58
C ARG A 66 14.71 1.57 0.08
N LEU A 67 15.56 1.39 1.09
CA LEU A 67 16.31 2.48 1.72
C LEU A 67 17.73 2.49 1.16
N LYS A 68 18.21 3.65 0.69
CA LYS A 68 19.63 3.80 0.36
C LYS A 68 20.44 3.84 1.67
N PRO A 69 21.43 2.94 1.87
CA PRO A 69 22.24 2.89 3.08
C PRO A 69 22.83 4.26 3.47
N ASP A 70 22.90 4.53 4.77
CA ASP A 70 23.48 5.75 5.36
C ASP A 70 22.81 7.07 4.92
N THR A 71 21.56 7.00 4.45
CA THR A 71 20.78 8.17 4.06
C THR A 71 19.32 8.03 4.47
N ASN A 72 18.54 9.10 4.30
CA ASN A 72 17.08 9.09 4.39
C ASN A 72 16.39 8.95 3.02
N LYS A 73 17.09 8.49 1.98
CA LYS A 73 16.54 8.38 0.62
C LYS A 73 15.86 7.03 0.41
N VAL A 74 14.64 7.09 -0.08
CA VAL A 74 13.78 5.92 -0.34
C VAL A 74 13.50 5.79 -1.83
N ALA A 75 13.45 4.56 -2.33
CA ALA A 75 12.90 4.21 -3.63
C ALA A 75 11.70 3.28 -3.44
N PHE A 76 10.59 3.59 -4.12
CA PHE A 76 9.35 2.81 -4.07
C PHE A 76 9.09 2.23 -5.47
N ILE A 77 8.89 0.92 -5.56
CA ILE A 77 8.67 0.21 -6.82
C ILE A 77 7.37 -0.58 -6.68
N SER A 78 6.45 -0.38 -7.62
CA SER A 78 5.12 -0.99 -7.60
C SER A 78 4.79 -1.67 -8.94
N ALA A 79 4.13 -2.82 -8.84
CA ALA A 79 3.38 -3.42 -9.94
C ALA A 79 1.89 -3.34 -9.58
N GLN A 80 1.08 -2.85 -10.52
CA GLN A 80 -0.35 -2.61 -10.33
C GLN A 80 -1.18 -3.54 -11.21
N ASN A 81 -2.36 -3.94 -10.75
CA ASN A 81 -3.24 -4.85 -11.49
C ASN A 81 -3.92 -4.21 -12.71
N THR A 82 -3.67 -2.93 -12.97
CA THR A 82 -4.14 -2.19 -14.14
C THR A 82 -3.28 -2.36 -15.39
N GLY A 83 -2.11 -3.03 -15.25
CA GLY A 83 -1.07 -3.07 -16.30
C GLY A 83 -0.18 -1.84 -16.30
#